data_AF-A0AAU7DZM6-F1
#
_entry.id   AF-A0AAU7DZM6-F1
#
_cell.length_a   1.000
_cell.length_b   1.000
_cell.length_c   1.000
_cell.angle_alpha   90.00
_cell.angle_beta   90.00
_cell.angle_gamma   90.00
#
_symmetry.space_group_name_H-M   'P 1'
#
loop_
_entity.id
_entity.type
_entity.pdbx_description
1 polymer ?
#
loop_
_entity_poly.entity_id
_entity_poly.type
_entity_poly.pdbx_seq_one_letter_code
_entity_poly.pdbx_strand_id
1 'polypeptide(L)'
;MTIDVGQIRSGVAAPDVLPLVAAVIAKRTTVEANDIKISAGRPQLVIRFTGSDPAFAKAAVQESLADIDETIEVVAVQVTARHKNRWYAI
;
A
#
# COMPACT_ATOMS: atom_id res chain seq x y z
N MET A 1 -2.13 4.54 -2.70
CA MET A 1 -1.49 3.42 -3.42
C MET A 1 -2.39 2.19 -3.42
N THR A 2 -2.14 1.28 -4.35
CA THR A 2 -2.75 -0.05 -4.43
C THR A 2 -1.65 -1.10 -4.50
N ILE A 3 -1.78 -2.19 -3.76
CA ILE A 3 -0.87 -3.35 -3.80
C ILE A 3 -1.65 -4.58 -4.22
N ASP A 4 -1.20 -5.26 -5.27
CA ASP A 4 -1.66 -6.61 -5.60
C ASP A 4 -0.97 -7.60 -4.65
N VAL A 5 -1.77 -8.35 -3.88
CA VAL A 5 -1.28 -9.26 -2.85
C VAL A 5 -1.08 -10.65 -3.44
N GLY A 6 0.12 -11.20 -3.27
CA GLY A 6 0.44 -12.59 -3.57
C GLY A 6 0.24 -13.49 -2.36
N GLN A 7 1.23 -14.34 -2.08
CA GLN A 7 1.22 -15.19 -0.89
C GLN A 7 1.42 -14.39 0.41
N ILE A 8 0.70 -14.75 1.47
CA ILE A 8 0.97 -14.23 2.81
C ILE A 8 2.20 -14.94 3.39
N ARG A 9 3.11 -14.19 4.00
CA ARG A 9 4.32 -14.77 4.60
C ARG A 9 3.96 -15.57 5.86
N SER A 10 4.78 -16.57 6.16
CA SER A 10 4.58 -17.44 7.33
C SER A 10 4.54 -16.62 8.63
N GLY A 11 3.64 -16.96 9.54
CA GLY A 11 3.50 -16.29 10.83
C GLY A 11 2.61 -15.05 10.82
N VAL A 12 2.10 -14.62 9.66
CA VAL A 12 1.11 -13.54 9.56
C VAL A 12 -0.27 -14.13 9.31
N ALA A 13 -1.25 -13.80 10.17
CA ALA A 13 -2.63 -14.17 9.92
C ALA A 13 -3.25 -13.22 8.89
N ALA A 14 -4.12 -13.74 8.02
CA ALA A 14 -4.74 -12.94 6.96
C ALA A 14 -5.45 -11.66 7.45
N PRO A 15 -6.17 -11.63 8.59
CA PRO A 15 -6.77 -10.40 9.12
C PRO A 15 -5.75 -9.32 9.52
N ASP A 16 -4.51 -9.71 9.83
CA ASP A 16 -3.47 -8.81 10.30
C ASP A 16 -2.68 -8.15 9.15
N VAL A 17 -2.81 -8.65 7.93
CA VAL A 17 -2.07 -8.14 6.76
C VAL A 17 -2.34 -6.65 6.51
N LEU A 18 -3.60 -6.24 6.42
CA LEU A 18 -3.96 -4.83 6.15
C LEU A 18 -3.43 -3.88 7.23
N PRO A 19 -3.67 -4.11 8.55
CA PRO A 19 -3.17 -3.20 9.57
C PRO A 19 -1.65 -3.18 9.64
N LEU A 20 -0.95 -4.32 9.42
CA LEU A 20 0.51 -4.34 9.39
C LEU A 20 1.08 -3.52 8.23
N VAL A 21 0.58 -3.71 7.01
CA VAL A 21 1.02 -2.94 5.84
C VAL A 21 0.71 -1.45 6.01
N ALA A 22 -0.47 -1.11 6.53
CA ALA A 22 -0.82 0.28 6.83
C ALA A 22 0.12 0.89 7.88
N ALA A 23 0.51 0.14 8.91
CA ALA A 23 1.44 0.60 9.93
C ALA A 23 2.84 0.86 9.36
N VAL A 24 3.33 0.04 8.43
CA VAL A 24 4.60 0.28 7.73
C VAL A 24 4.58 1.63 7.00
N ILE A 25 3.53 1.89 6.24
CA ILE A 25 3.36 3.16 5.50
C ILE A 25 3.20 4.36 6.43
N ALA A 26 2.54 4.16 7.57
CA ALA A 26 2.35 5.18 8.60
C ALA A 26 3.67 5.62 9.25
N LYS A 27 4.77 4.83 9.15
CA LYS A 27 6.10 5.25 9.62
C LYS A 27 6.64 6.47 8.88
N ARG A 28 6.19 6.71 7.64
CA ARG A 28 6.73 7.76 6.74
C ARG A 28 5.69 8.78 6.28
N THR A 29 4.40 8.44 6.36
CA THR A 29 3.30 9.24 5.81
C THR A 29 2.12 9.28 6.77
N THR A 30 1.18 10.20 6.55
CA THR A 30 -0.10 10.16 7.27
C THR A 30 -1.08 9.25 6.54
N VAL A 31 -1.41 8.09 7.11
CA VAL A 31 -2.42 7.19 6.56
C VAL A 31 -3.81 7.71 6.91
N GLU A 32 -4.63 7.97 5.89
CA GLU A 32 -5.97 8.54 6.04
C GLU A 32 -7.07 7.48 5.99
N ALA A 33 -6.82 6.40 5.23
CA ALA A 33 -7.72 5.27 5.09
C ALA A 33 -6.95 4.07 4.55
N ASN A 34 -7.41 2.88 4.91
CA ASN A 34 -6.94 1.62 4.35
C ASN A 34 -8.15 0.69 4.14
N ASP A 35 -8.10 -0.13 3.10
CA ASP A 35 -9.19 -1.04 2.71
C ASP A 35 -8.64 -2.23 1.91
N ILE A 36 -9.43 -3.31 1.81
CA ILE A 36 -9.17 -4.45 0.94
C ILE A 36 -10.28 -4.52 -0.10
N LYS A 37 -9.91 -4.74 -1.36
CA LYS A 37 -10.87 -5.05 -2.41
C LYS A 37 -10.42 -6.27 -3.22
N ILE A 38 -11.33 -6.85 -3.98
CA ILE A 38 -11.01 -7.88 -4.97
C ILE A 38 -11.08 -7.25 -6.36
N SER A 39 -10.04 -7.43 -7.17
CA SER A 39 -10.01 -7.01 -8.56
C SER A 39 -9.56 -8.16 -9.45
N ALA A 40 -10.37 -8.53 -10.44
CA ALA A 40 -10.12 -9.68 -11.33
C ALA A 40 -9.76 -10.98 -10.57
N GLY A 41 -10.46 -11.25 -9.45
CA GLY A 41 -10.23 -12.42 -8.60
C GLY A 41 -8.98 -12.34 -7.70
N ARG A 42 -8.25 -11.22 -7.70
CA ARG A 42 -7.06 -11.01 -6.87
C ARG A 42 -7.32 -10.03 -5.73
N PRO A 43 -6.84 -10.32 -4.51
CA PRO A 43 -6.89 -9.37 -3.40
C PRO A 43 -5.96 -8.18 -3.65
N GLN A 44 -6.48 -6.98 -3.40
CA GLN A 44 -5.73 -5.73 -3.47
C GLN A 44 -5.85 -4.96 -2.16
N LEU A 45 -4.73 -4.57 -1.58
CA LEU A 45 -4.73 -3.59 -0.50
C LEU A 45 -4.80 -2.19 -1.11
N VAL A 46 -5.67 -1.35 -0.57
CA VAL A 46 -5.78 0.06 -0.95
C VAL A 46 -5.44 0.89 0.27
N ILE A 47 -4.38 1.70 0.17
CA ILE A 47 -3.95 2.57 1.26
C ILE A 47 -3.93 4.00 0.75
N ARG A 48 -4.74 4.85 1.35
CA ARG A 48 -4.77 6.29 1.11
C ARG A 48 -3.93 6.98 2.18
N PHE A 49 -2.97 7.77 1.73
CA PHE A 49 -2.07 8.51 2.59
C PHE A 49 -1.77 9.88 2.01
N THR A 50 -1.32 10.78 2.87
CA THR A 50 -0.84 12.11 2.51
C THR A 50 0.68 12.19 2.70
N GLY A 51 1.36 12.71 1.68
CA GLY A 51 2.78 13.04 1.67
C GLY A 51 2.99 14.49 1.23
N SER A 52 4.20 15.04 1.43
CA SER A 52 4.50 16.46 1.14
C SER A 52 4.31 16.81 -0.34
N ASP A 53 4.75 15.91 -1.22
CA ASP A 53 4.69 16.04 -2.67
C ASP A 53 4.71 14.64 -3.33
N PRO A 54 4.47 14.54 -4.65
CA PRO A 54 4.47 13.26 -5.36
C PRO A 54 5.80 12.50 -5.30
N ALA A 55 6.95 13.19 -5.32
CA ALA A 55 8.25 12.54 -5.29
C ALA A 55 8.50 11.90 -3.92
N PHE A 56 8.18 12.62 -2.84
CA PHE A 56 8.19 12.11 -1.47
C PHE A 56 7.23 10.92 -1.31
N ALA A 57 6.00 11.03 -1.80
CA ALA A 57 5.01 9.95 -1.72
C ALA A 57 5.51 8.66 -2.40
N LYS A 58 6.15 8.79 -3.56
CA LYS A 58 6.74 7.66 -4.28
C LYS A 58 7.92 7.04 -3.52
N ALA A 59 8.84 7.87 -3.02
CA ALA A 59 9.99 7.42 -2.25
C ALA A 59 9.56 6.69 -0.97
N ALA A 60 8.60 7.25 -0.23
CA ALA A 60 8.08 6.63 0.99
C ALA A 60 7.48 5.23 0.74
N VAL A 61 6.78 5.04 -0.39
CA VAL A 61 6.29 3.70 -0.78
C VAL A 61 7.45 2.78 -1.14
N GLN A 62 8.38 3.22 -1.99
CA GLN A 62 9.54 2.41 -2.40
C GLN A 62 10.37 1.94 -1.21
N GLU A 63 10.67 2.84 -0.26
CA GLU A 63 11.40 2.54 0.97
C GLU A 63 10.64 1.62 1.93
N SER A 64 9.31 1.50 1.76
CA SER A 64 8.47 0.63 2.59
C SER A 64 8.30 -0.77 1.98
N LEU A 65 8.64 -0.97 0.70
CA LEU A 65 8.37 -2.23 0.00
C LEU A 65 9.10 -3.42 0.63
N ALA A 66 10.33 -3.23 1.13
CA ALA A 66 11.08 -4.29 1.79
C ALA A 66 10.35 -4.78 3.06
N ASP A 67 9.98 -3.86 3.96
CA ASP A 67 9.21 -4.14 5.17
C ASP A 67 7.83 -4.79 4.84
N ILE A 68 7.17 -4.34 3.77
CA ILE A 68 5.88 -4.92 3.34
C ILE A 68 6.08 -6.35 2.81
N ASP A 69 7.18 -6.61 2.10
CA ASP A 69 7.47 -7.92 1.52
C ASP A 69 7.75 -9.00 2.58
N GLU A 70 8.13 -8.59 3.80
CA GLU A 70 8.20 -9.45 4.99
C GLU A 70 6.82 -9.93 5.48
N THR A 71 5.75 -9.24 5.11
CA THR A 71 4.36 -9.56 5.50
C THR A 71 3.61 -10.33 4.40
N ILE A 72 3.73 -9.87 3.16
CA ILE A 72 3.08 -10.43 1.98
C ILE A 72 4.00 -10.38 0.77
N GLU A 73 3.85 -11.29 -0.18
CA GLU A 73 4.44 -11.12 -1.50
C GLU A 73 3.79 -9.92 -2.22
N VAL A 74 4.59 -8.93 -2.58
CA VAL A 74 4.15 -7.76 -3.35
C VAL A 74 4.21 -8.08 -4.85
N VAL A 75 3.07 -8.44 -5.44
CA VAL A 75 3.01 -8.80 -6.88
C VAL A 75 3.14 -7.57 -7.76
N ALA A 76 2.44 -6.50 -7.39
CA ALA A 76 2.51 -5.21 -8.06
C ALA A 76 2.15 -4.10 -7.08
N VAL A 77 2.71 -2.91 -7.31
CA VAL A 77 2.35 -1.70 -6.56
C VAL A 77 2.12 -0.55 -7.52
N GLN A 78 1.06 0.21 -7.28
CA GLN A 78 0.76 1.43 -8.01
C GLN A 78 0.53 2.57 -7.04
N VAL A 79 1.29 3.65 -7.19
CA VAL A 79 1.07 4.90 -6.46
C VAL A 79 0.30 5.85 -7.37
N THR A 80 -0.71 6.50 -6.80
CA THR A 80 -1.50 7.50 -7.50
C THR A 80 -1.60 8.76 -6.66
N ALA A 81 -1.49 9.92 -7.30
CA ALA A 81 -1.75 11.22 -6.70
C ALA A 81 -3.14 11.70 -7.09
N ARG A 82 -3.87 12.27 -6.13
CA ARG A 82 -5.13 12.96 -6.40
C ARG A 82 -4.83 14.40 -6.83
N HIS A 83 -5.21 14.74 -8.04
CA HIS A 83 -5.22 16.13 -8.51
C HIS A 83 -6.66 16.54 -8.80
N LYS A 84 -7.18 17.49 -8.00
CA LYS A 84 -8.61 17.85 -7.95
C LYS A 84 -9.47 16.61 -7.66
N ASN A 85 -10.33 16.21 -8.61
CA ASN A 85 -11.21 15.05 -8.47
C ASN A 85 -10.77 13.83 -9.30
N ARG A 86 -9.51 13.78 -9.71
CA ARG A 86 -8.95 12.70 -10.52
C ARG A 86 -7.70 12.11 -9.90
N TRP A 87 -7.45 10.83 -10.18
CA TRP A 87 -6.27 10.10 -9.74
C TRP A 87 -5.33 9.88 -10.94
N TYR A 88 -4.05 10.15 -10.74
CA TYR A 88 -3.00 9.99 -11.75
C TYR A 88 -1.87 9.12 -11.20
N ALA A 89 -1.34 8.21 -12.00
CA ALA A 89 -0.16 7.42 -11.61
C ALA A 89 1.08 8.33 -11.47
N ILE A 90 1.92 8.04 -10.48
CA ILE A 90 3.16 8.77 -10.18
C ILE A 90 4.34 7.82 -9.93
#